data_AF-A0A7L1Q1Q4-F1
#
_entry.id   AF-A0A7L1Q1Q4-F1
#
_cell.length_a   1.000
_cell.length_b   1.000
_cell.length_c   1.000
_cell.angle_alpha   90.00
_cell.angle_beta   90.00
_cell.angle_gamma   90.00
#
_symmetry.space_group_name_H-M   'P 1'
#
loop_
_entity.id
_entity.type
_entity.pdbx_description
1 polymer ?
#
loop_
_entity_poly.entity_id
_entity_poly.type
_entity_poly.pdbx_seq_one_letter_code
_entity_poly.pdbx_strand_id
1 'polypeptide(L)'
;GRDSERRGSGSDSAYQTQRALDDCKMLVQDFNTQVALYRELVISIGDVSVTCPSLHAGLHKTRTRGCEMACQAHQKLAAISGPEDGEIHPEICRLYIQLQCCLEMYTTEMLKSICLLGSLQFHRKGTE
;
A
#
# COMPACT_ATOMS: atom_id res chain seq x y z
N GLY A 1 -47.63 23.22 -16.17
CA GLY A 1 -46.41 23.49 -15.38
C GLY A 1 -45.70 22.18 -15.17
N ARG A 2 -44.42 22.11 -15.53
CA ARG A 2 -43.55 20.95 -15.29
C ARG A 2 -42.52 21.38 -14.25
N ASP A 3 -42.77 21.06 -12.99
CA ASP A 3 -41.82 21.23 -11.89
C ASP A 3 -42.08 20.11 -10.87
N SER A 4 -41.35 18.99 -10.98
CA SER A 4 -41.27 17.96 -9.92
C SER A 4 -40.13 16.98 -10.14
N GLU A 5 -38.90 17.44 -10.37
CA GLU A 5 -37.70 16.56 -10.30
C GLU A 5 -36.49 17.33 -9.77
N ARG A 6 -36.45 17.67 -8.47
CA ARG A 6 -35.23 18.25 -7.88
C ARG A 6 -35.02 18.03 -6.37
N ARG A 7 -35.41 16.88 -5.81
CA ARG A 7 -35.24 16.62 -4.36
C ARG A 7 -34.61 15.28 -3.94
N GLY A 8 -33.95 14.54 -4.84
CA GLY A 8 -33.32 13.24 -4.49
C GLY A 8 -31.78 13.20 -4.38
N SER A 9 -31.04 14.00 -5.17
CA SER A 9 -29.61 13.69 -5.44
C SER A 9 -28.58 13.99 -4.35
N GLY A 10 -28.90 14.81 -3.35
CA GLY A 10 -27.91 15.24 -2.35
C GLY A 10 -27.51 14.13 -1.35
N SER A 11 -28.46 13.26 -1.01
CA SER A 11 -28.26 12.18 -0.04
C SER A 11 -27.40 11.06 -0.63
N ASP A 12 -27.72 10.61 -1.85
CA ASP A 12 -27.02 9.49 -2.50
C ASP A 12 -25.55 9.80 -2.79
N SER A 13 -25.23 11.04 -3.16
CA SER A 13 -23.86 11.50 -3.40
C SER A 13 -22.99 11.45 -2.13
N ALA A 14 -23.53 11.91 -0.98
CA ALA A 14 -22.82 11.86 0.29
C ALA A 14 -22.56 10.42 0.77
N TYR A 15 -23.55 9.52 0.61
CA TYR A 15 -23.38 8.09 0.91
C TYR A 15 -22.34 7.43 0.00
N GLN A 16 -22.29 7.82 -1.28
CA GLN A 16 -21.33 7.27 -2.23
C GLN A 16 -19.90 7.72 -1.93
N THR A 17 -19.70 9.00 -1.58
CA THR A 17 -18.40 9.52 -1.11
C THR A 17 -17.95 8.83 0.17
N GLN A 18 -18.86 8.64 1.13
CA GLN A 18 -18.53 7.97 2.39
C GLN A 18 -18.11 6.51 2.16
N ARG A 19 -18.82 5.76 1.30
CA ARG A 19 -18.42 4.40 0.94
C ARG A 19 -17.05 4.37 0.26
N ALA A 20 -16.79 5.28 -0.68
CA ALA A 20 -15.52 5.34 -1.37
C ALA A 20 -14.35 5.67 -0.42
N LEU A 21 -14.61 6.50 0.59
CA LEU A 21 -13.66 6.81 1.65
C LEU A 21 -13.39 5.60 2.56
N ASP A 22 -14.41 4.84 2.92
CA ASP A 22 -14.26 3.61 3.71
C ASP A 22 -13.53 2.51 2.93
N ASP A 23 -13.77 2.39 1.63
CA ASP A 23 -12.98 1.56 0.72
C ASP A 23 -11.49 1.96 0.73
N CYS A 24 -11.18 3.26 0.71
CA CYS A 24 -9.80 3.75 0.74
C CYS A 24 -9.13 3.43 2.08
N LYS A 25 -9.84 3.58 3.20
CA LYS A 25 -9.33 3.18 4.53
C LYS A 25 -8.92 1.71 4.54
N MET A 26 -9.79 0.84 4.04
CA MET A 26 -9.53 -0.59 3.98
C MET A 26 -8.29 -0.90 3.11
N LEU A 27 -8.17 -0.28 1.94
CA LEU A 27 -7.00 -0.47 1.08
C LEU A 27 -5.68 -0.02 1.72
N VAL A 28 -5.67 1.15 2.37
CA VAL A 28 -4.47 1.65 3.06
C VAL A 28 -4.11 0.75 4.23
N GLN A 29 -5.10 0.25 4.98
CA GLN A 29 -4.87 -0.71 6.05
C GLN A 29 -4.33 -2.04 5.53
N ASP A 30 -4.92 -2.60 4.48
CA ASP A 30 -4.48 -3.85 3.87
C ASP A 30 -3.05 -3.71 3.33
N PHE A 31 -2.72 -2.56 2.73
CA PHE A 31 -1.36 -2.29 2.29
C PHE A 31 -0.38 -2.24 3.47
N ASN A 32 -0.74 -1.59 4.58
CA ASN A 32 0.09 -1.59 5.78
C ASN A 32 0.34 -3.03 6.32
N THR A 33 -0.69 -3.89 6.31
CA THR A 33 -0.51 -5.32 6.65
C THR A 33 0.43 -6.01 5.67
N GLN A 34 0.35 -5.71 4.37
CA GLN A 34 1.27 -6.24 3.36
C GLN A 34 2.72 -5.79 3.61
N VAL A 35 2.94 -4.55 4.06
CA VAL A 35 4.27 -4.05 4.47
C VAL A 35 4.80 -4.84 5.66
N ALA A 36 3.97 -5.12 6.67
CA ALA A 36 4.35 -5.93 7.81
C ALA A 36 4.76 -7.35 7.41
N LEU A 37 3.97 -8.02 6.56
CA LEU A 37 4.29 -9.34 6.03
C LEU A 37 5.61 -9.34 5.23
N TYR A 38 5.85 -8.31 4.42
CA TYR A 38 7.12 -8.18 3.71
C TYR A 38 8.30 -8.05 4.66
N ARG A 39 8.17 -7.22 5.71
CA ARG A 39 9.20 -7.05 6.74
C ARG A 39 9.53 -8.34 7.46
N GLU A 40 8.55 -9.17 7.80
CA GLU A 40 8.80 -10.50 8.40
C GLU A 40 9.63 -11.41 7.49
N LEU A 41 9.34 -11.40 6.18
CA LEU A 41 10.14 -12.13 5.19
C LEU A 41 11.57 -11.57 5.09
N VAL A 42 11.73 -10.24 5.16
CA VAL A 42 13.06 -9.60 5.17
C VAL A 42 13.85 -9.97 6.41
N ILE A 43 13.22 -10.01 7.58
CA ILE A 43 13.85 -10.48 8.83
C ILE A 43 14.32 -11.94 8.67
N SER A 44 13.50 -12.78 8.04
CA SER A 44 13.80 -14.19 7.81
C SER A 44 15.02 -14.42 6.89
N ILE A 45 15.46 -13.41 6.12
CA ILE A 45 16.72 -13.50 5.36
C ILE A 45 17.94 -13.63 6.29
N GLY A 46 17.89 -13.00 7.47
CA GLY A 46 18.96 -13.03 8.46
C GLY A 46 19.06 -14.34 9.25
N ASP A 47 18.09 -15.25 9.09
CA ASP A 47 18.15 -16.58 9.67
C ASP A 47 19.09 -17.45 8.82
N VAL A 48 20.26 -17.77 9.38
CA VAL A 48 21.38 -18.50 8.76
C VAL A 48 20.96 -19.85 8.16
N SER A 49 19.82 -20.39 8.58
CA SER A 49 19.29 -21.66 8.10
C SER A 49 18.47 -21.57 6.79
N VAL A 50 18.12 -20.38 6.30
CA VAL A 50 17.10 -20.21 5.24
C VAL A 50 17.64 -19.47 4.01
N THR A 51 18.53 -20.11 3.24
CA THR A 51 18.61 -19.83 1.79
C THR A 51 17.66 -20.76 1.05
N CYS A 52 16.36 -20.55 1.25
CA CYS A 52 15.34 -21.37 0.63
C CYS A 52 14.75 -20.68 -0.61
N PRO A 53 14.64 -21.36 -1.76
CA PRO A 53 13.90 -20.85 -2.92
C PRO A 53 12.48 -20.39 -2.59
N SER A 54 11.83 -20.98 -1.57
CA SER A 54 10.51 -20.55 -1.10
C SER A 54 10.51 -19.16 -0.47
N LEU A 55 11.58 -18.76 0.23
CA LEU A 55 11.72 -17.41 0.79
C LEU A 55 11.86 -16.37 -0.32
N HIS A 56 12.68 -16.66 -1.35
CA HIS A 56 12.79 -15.81 -2.54
C HIS A 56 11.45 -15.66 -3.27
N ALA A 57 10.73 -16.77 -3.46
CA ALA A 57 9.40 -16.74 -4.06
C ALA A 57 8.41 -15.94 -3.21
N GLY A 58 8.46 -16.10 -1.88
CA GLY A 58 7.66 -15.34 -0.92
C GLY A 58 7.92 -13.84 -0.99
N LEU A 59 9.20 -13.42 -0.94
CA LEU A 59 9.60 -12.02 -1.10
C LEU A 59 9.12 -11.46 -2.43
N HIS A 60 9.34 -12.18 -3.55
CA HIS A 60 8.89 -11.72 -4.87
C HIS A 60 7.37 -11.56 -4.94
N LYS A 61 6.61 -12.57 -4.49
CA LYS A 61 5.14 -12.56 -4.50
C LYS A 61 4.59 -11.42 -3.65
N THR A 62 5.09 -11.29 -2.42
CA THR A 62 4.67 -10.23 -1.50
C THR A 62 5.04 -8.86 -2.06
N ARG A 63 6.18 -8.75 -2.73
CA ARG A 63 6.61 -7.52 -3.42
C ARG A 63 5.62 -7.08 -4.48
N THR A 64 5.31 -7.97 -5.43
CA THR A 64 4.41 -7.68 -6.54
C THR A 64 3.02 -7.26 -6.04
N ARG A 65 2.46 -8.03 -5.09
CA ARG A 65 1.17 -7.70 -4.48
C ARG A 65 1.19 -6.34 -3.79
N GLY A 66 2.25 -6.01 -3.05
CA GLY A 66 2.37 -4.71 -2.39
C GLY A 66 2.42 -3.54 -3.38
N CYS A 67 3.07 -3.70 -4.53
CA CYS A 67 3.06 -2.69 -5.59
C CYS A 67 1.65 -2.47 -6.15
N GLU A 68 0.92 -3.55 -6.45
CA GLU A 68 -0.46 -3.49 -6.96
C GLU A 68 -1.39 -2.78 -5.96
N MET A 69 -1.29 -3.14 -4.67
CA MET A 69 -2.09 -2.54 -3.60
C MET A 69 -1.78 -1.05 -3.42
N ALA A 70 -0.51 -0.67 -3.45
CA ALA A 70 -0.10 0.73 -3.36
C ALA A 70 -0.66 1.56 -4.52
N CYS A 71 -0.56 1.04 -5.75
CA CYS A 71 -1.14 1.69 -6.93
C CYS A 71 -2.66 1.83 -6.80
N GLN A 72 -3.35 0.77 -6.39
CA GLN A 72 -4.80 0.78 -6.21
C GLN A 72 -5.24 1.78 -5.13
N ALA A 73 -4.57 1.78 -3.97
CA ALA A 73 -4.86 2.72 -2.89
C ALA A 73 -4.68 4.17 -3.37
N HIS A 74 -3.56 4.48 -4.04
CA HIS A 74 -3.30 5.81 -4.56
C HIS A 74 -4.35 6.26 -5.59
N GLN A 75 -4.71 5.38 -6.53
CA GLN A 75 -5.72 5.68 -7.56
C GLN A 75 -7.10 5.94 -6.95
N LYS A 76 -7.55 5.09 -6.01
CA LYS A 76 -8.84 5.29 -5.34
C LYS A 76 -8.86 6.57 -4.50
N LEU A 77 -7.78 6.85 -3.78
CA LEU A 77 -7.62 8.10 -3.02
C LEU A 77 -7.67 9.33 -3.93
N ALA A 78 -6.93 9.33 -5.03
CA ALA A 78 -6.96 10.41 -6.01
C ALA A 78 -8.36 10.66 -6.59
N ALA A 79 -9.14 9.59 -6.80
CA ALA A 79 -10.50 9.71 -7.33
C ALA A 79 -11.48 10.40 -6.37
N ILE A 80 -11.22 10.40 -5.05
CA ILE A 80 -12.10 11.00 -4.04
C ILE A 80 -11.63 12.35 -3.52
N SER A 81 -10.42 12.80 -3.87
CA SER A 81 -9.80 14.04 -3.36
C SER A 81 -10.52 15.34 -3.77
N GLY A 82 -11.46 15.28 -4.71
CA GLY A 82 -12.13 16.46 -5.24
C GLY A 82 -11.20 17.31 -6.15
N PRO A 83 -11.73 18.39 -6.76
CA PRO A 83 -10.94 19.28 -7.61
C PRO A 83 -9.85 20.03 -6.81
N GLU A 84 -8.71 20.30 -7.46
CA GLU A 84 -7.50 20.88 -6.87
C GLU A 84 -7.70 22.25 -6.19
N ASP A 85 -8.75 22.99 -6.57
CA ASP A 85 -9.08 24.32 -6.05
C ASP A 85 -10.03 24.31 -4.83
N GLY A 86 -10.43 23.13 -4.34
CA GLY A 86 -11.32 22.95 -3.18
C GLY A 86 -10.59 22.60 -1.88
N GLU A 87 -11.25 22.81 -0.73
CA GLU A 87 -10.74 22.29 0.55
C GLU A 87 -10.77 20.75 0.53
N ILE A 88 -9.58 20.13 0.59
CA ILE A 88 -9.46 18.68 0.70
C ILE A 88 -10.03 18.23 2.06
N HIS A 89 -10.91 17.23 2.03
CA HIS A 89 -11.51 16.67 3.23
C HIS A 89 -10.41 16.16 4.19
N PRO A 90 -10.40 16.55 5.49
CA PRO A 90 -9.30 16.23 6.41
C PRO A 90 -8.98 14.74 6.54
N GLU A 91 -9.99 13.89 6.40
CA GLU A 91 -9.82 12.42 6.43
C GLU A 91 -9.07 11.90 5.20
N ILE A 92 -9.25 12.51 4.03
CA ILE A 92 -8.52 12.16 2.80
C ILE A 92 -7.04 12.54 2.99
N CYS A 93 -6.76 13.71 3.56
CA CYS A 93 -5.39 14.10 3.92
C CYS A 93 -4.73 13.09 4.87
N ARG A 94 -5.45 12.64 5.91
CA ARG A 94 -4.96 11.61 6.84
C ARG A 94 -4.61 10.31 6.12
N LEU A 95 -5.46 9.88 5.19
CA LEU A 95 -5.21 8.67 4.39
C LEU A 95 -4.01 8.81 3.46
N TYR A 96 -3.79 9.97 2.83
CA TYR A 96 -2.59 10.22 2.04
C TYR A 96 -1.32 10.14 2.89
N ILE A 97 -1.33 10.77 4.07
CA ILE A 97 -0.21 10.70 5.00
C ILE A 97 0.07 9.24 5.38
N GLN A 98 -0.96 8.49 5.74
CA GLN A 98 -0.82 7.08 6.11
C GLN A 98 -0.29 6.23 4.94
N LEU A 99 -0.82 6.42 3.73
CA LEU A 99 -0.34 5.73 2.53
C LEU A 99 1.12 6.07 2.25
N GLN A 100 1.51 7.33 2.36
CA GLN A 100 2.88 7.77 2.12
C GLN A 100 3.85 7.19 3.16
N CYS A 101 3.46 7.17 4.44
CA CYS A 101 4.24 6.49 5.48
C CYS A 101 4.40 5.00 5.18
N CYS A 102 3.33 4.32 4.73
CA CYS A 102 3.40 2.91 4.33
C CYS A 102 4.34 2.71 3.15
N LEU A 103 4.29 3.57 2.13
CA LEU A 103 5.16 3.53 0.96
C LEU A 103 6.65 3.72 1.32
N GLU A 104 6.94 4.67 2.20
CA GLU A 104 8.30 4.94 2.66
C GLU A 104 8.88 3.76 3.44
N MET A 105 8.08 3.19 4.35
CA MET A 105 8.46 1.97 5.07
C MET A 105 8.65 0.80 4.11
N TYR A 106 7.73 0.59 3.18
CA TYR A 106 7.80 -0.50 2.21
C TYR A 106 9.03 -0.43 1.32
N THR A 107 9.32 0.75 0.78
CA THR A 107 10.50 1.01 -0.04
C THR A 107 11.77 0.74 0.74
N THR A 108 11.81 1.19 2.01
CA THR A 108 12.94 0.94 2.90
C THR A 108 13.16 -0.56 3.12
N GLU A 109 12.12 -1.33 3.41
CA GLU A 109 12.22 -2.78 3.57
C GLU A 109 12.62 -3.48 2.26
N MET A 110 12.14 -3.01 1.11
CA MET A 110 12.58 -3.53 -0.20
C MET A 110 14.08 -3.31 -0.42
N LEU A 111 14.60 -2.13 -0.13
CA LEU A 111 16.04 -1.83 -0.24
C LEU A 111 16.87 -2.68 0.73
N LYS A 112 16.40 -2.86 1.98
CA LYS A 112 17.04 -3.77 2.95
C LYS A 112 17.12 -5.20 2.41
N SER A 113 16.04 -5.70 1.81
CA SER A 113 16.01 -7.06 1.25
C SER A 113 17.06 -7.26 0.14
N ILE A 114 17.24 -6.27 -0.74
CA ILE A 114 18.24 -6.31 -1.81
C ILE A 114 19.65 -6.33 -1.23
N CYS A 115 19.93 -5.46 -0.25
CA CYS A 115 21.22 -5.38 0.42
C CYS A 115 21.59 -6.69 1.14
N LEU A 116 20.64 -7.27 1.89
CA LEU A 116 20.84 -8.52 2.63
C LEU A 116 21.09 -9.70 1.68
N LEU A 117 20.25 -9.85 0.63
CA LEU A 117 20.42 -10.91 -0.36
C LEU A 117 21.75 -10.77 -1.12
N GLY A 118 22.15 -9.54 -1.48
CA GLY A 118 23.45 -9.29 -2.10
C GLY A 118 24.62 -9.65 -1.19
N SER A 119 24.56 -9.25 0.08
CA SER A 119 25.62 -9.55 1.07
C SER A 119 25.82 -11.05 1.29
N LEU A 120 24.74 -11.83 1.31
CA LEU A 120 24.81 -13.30 1.41
C LEU A 120 25.46 -13.93 0.18
N GLN A 121 25.20 -13.41 -1.02
CA GLN A 121 25.86 -13.89 -2.25
C GLN A 121 27.38 -13.69 -2.22
N PHE A 122 27.86 -12.60 -1.61
CA PHE A 122 29.31 -12.35 -1.46
C PHE A 122 29.98 -13.28 -0.44
N HIS A 123 29.34 -13.55 0.70
CA HIS A 123 29.89 -14.48 1.71
C HIS A 123 30.09 -15.89 1.14
N ARG A 124 29.19 -16.33 0.25
CA ARG A 124 29.30 -17.64 -0.41
C ARG A 124 30.47 -17.72 -1.41
N LYS A 125 30.83 -16.61 -2.08
CA LYS A 125 32.00 -16.57 -2.98
C LYS A 125 33.34 -16.51 -2.24
N GLY A 126 33.34 -16.10 -0.97
CA GLY A 126 34.54 -16.06 -0.12
C GLY A 126 34.75 -17.31 0.74
N THR A 127 33.88 -18.31 0.60
CA THR A 127 33.97 -19.62 1.28
C THR A 127 34.27 -20.78 0.32
N GLU A 128 34.55 -20.47 -0.95
CA GLU A 128 35.23 -21.34 -1.92
C GLU A 128 36.73 -21.02 -1.93
#